data_AF-A0A1U7WXA4-F1
#
_entry.id   AF-A0A1U7WXA4-F1
#
_cell.length_a   1.000
_cell.length_b   1.000
_cell.length_c   1.000
_cell.angle_alpha   90.00
_cell.angle_beta   90.00
_cell.angle_gamma   90.00
#
_symmetry.space_group_name_H-M   'P 1'
#
loop_
_entity.id
_entity.type
_entity.pdbx_description
1 polymer ?
#
loop_
_entity_poly.entity_id
_entity_poly.type
_entity_poly.pdbx_seq_one_letter_code
_entity_poly.pdbx_strand_id
1 'polypeptide(L)'
;MGEEGVDDPQKLKRIAAAAYDYENDPRWADYWSNILIPPHMGSRSDVVHHFKRKFYQRYIDPGLIVEPMTLSSSSQAARSSAPQSSSSSSSSSTSNNQPRQRNSGPASRTSGTSTTPASSATLLRWNRQTLQFSVNAWVLVVAVLAILPLIPANLSNRAFRLAFAGTACSSLYSLYSLYGKPSAWNLQAVQVWFQSVIVTKDFIYFIYCLTFVTSHLYLKFALIPVLCRALEHVAKFLRRNFSTSSLYRKYLEEACVWIESNTTTLSILSSQAEIGLGFLLIVSLLSWQRNIIQAFMYWQLLKLMYQAPATAGYHQNMWAKIGRHVNPLIQRYAPFMHTPISTIQRWWFR
;
A
#
# COMPACT_ATOMS: atom_id res chain seq x y z
N MET A 1 56.86 49.66 -4.16
CA MET A 1 57.30 48.26 -4.31
C MET A 1 56.14 47.42 -3.82
N GLY A 2 55.39 46.84 -4.75
CA GLY A 2 54.10 46.18 -4.48
C GLY A 2 54.32 44.78 -3.93
N GLU A 3 53.69 44.48 -2.80
CA GLU A 3 53.48 43.11 -2.37
C GLU A 3 52.28 42.56 -3.15
N GLU A 4 52.60 41.64 -4.06
CA GLU A 4 51.64 40.89 -4.86
C GLU A 4 50.70 40.10 -3.95
N GLY A 5 49.40 40.30 -4.16
CA GLY A 5 48.36 39.60 -3.44
C GLY A 5 48.47 38.10 -3.70
N VAL A 6 48.69 37.33 -2.63
CA VAL A 6 48.50 35.89 -2.62
C VAL A 6 47.04 35.61 -2.94
N ASP A 7 46.76 35.31 -4.20
CA ASP A 7 45.46 34.84 -4.66
C ASP A 7 45.09 33.60 -3.85
N ASP A 8 44.06 33.75 -3.00
CA ASP A 8 43.48 32.66 -2.23
C ASP A 8 43.22 31.46 -3.18
N PRO A 9 43.92 30.32 -3.00
CA PRO A 9 43.91 29.22 -3.98
C PRO A 9 42.50 28.67 -4.23
N GLN A 10 41.57 28.87 -3.29
CA GLN A 10 40.16 28.54 -3.45
C GLN A 10 39.41 29.51 -4.38
N LYS A 11 39.79 30.79 -4.45
CA LYS A 11 39.21 31.75 -5.41
C LYS A 11 39.54 31.38 -6.84
N LEU A 12 40.79 31.02 -7.12
CA LEU A 12 41.20 30.57 -8.46
C LEU A 12 40.44 29.31 -8.90
N LYS A 13 40.26 28.34 -7.99
CA LYS A 13 39.46 27.13 -8.25
C LYS A 13 37.98 27.43 -8.51
N ARG A 14 37.39 28.41 -7.81
CA ARG A 14 36.01 28.85 -8.04
C ARG A 14 35.83 29.54 -9.39
N ILE A 15 36.82 30.33 -9.82
CA ILE A 15 36.84 30.99 -11.13
C ILE A 15 36.97 29.93 -12.24
N ALA A 16 37.88 28.97 -12.08
CA ALA A 16 38.02 27.83 -13.01
C ALA A 16 36.73 27.01 -13.11
N ALA A 17 36.07 26.72 -11.98
CA ALA A 17 34.78 26.05 -11.97
C ALA A 17 33.68 26.88 -12.65
N ALA A 18 33.71 28.22 -12.57
CA ALA A 18 32.72 29.06 -13.25
C ALA A 18 32.93 29.14 -14.77
N ALA A 19 34.18 29.02 -15.23
CA ALA A 19 34.57 29.09 -16.64
C ALA A 19 34.52 27.73 -17.38
N TYR A 20 34.27 26.63 -16.67
CA TYR A 20 34.18 25.30 -17.27
C TYR A 20 32.96 25.17 -18.20
N ASP A 21 33.13 24.49 -19.33
CA ASP A 21 32.08 24.29 -20.31
C ASP A 21 31.21 23.07 -19.96
N TYR A 22 30.19 23.32 -19.13
CA TYR A 22 29.26 22.28 -18.67
C TYR A 22 28.28 21.83 -19.75
N GLU A 23 27.98 22.65 -20.76
CA GLU A 23 26.93 22.35 -21.74
C GLU A 23 27.40 21.30 -22.76
N ASN A 24 28.72 21.16 -22.93
CA ASN A 24 29.33 20.18 -23.83
C ASN A 24 29.76 18.87 -23.14
N ASP A 25 29.64 18.77 -21.81
CA ASP A 25 29.93 17.55 -21.06
C ASP A 25 28.67 16.66 -20.93
N PRO A 26 28.63 15.46 -21.55
CA PRO A 26 27.49 14.56 -21.47
C PRO A 26 27.20 14.08 -20.02
N ARG A 27 28.20 14.12 -19.14
CA ARG A 27 28.04 13.75 -17.72
C ARG A 27 27.29 14.80 -16.92
N TRP A 28 27.35 16.06 -17.35
CA TRP A 28 26.59 17.14 -16.71
C TRP A 28 25.09 16.95 -16.91
N ALA A 29 24.65 16.58 -18.13
CA ALA A 29 23.23 16.33 -18.42
C ALA A 29 22.65 15.18 -17.57
N ASP A 30 23.39 14.06 -17.48
CA ASP A 30 23.00 12.92 -16.64
C ASP A 30 22.99 13.29 -15.14
N TYR A 31 24.05 13.97 -14.67
CA TYR A 31 24.12 14.44 -13.28
C TYR A 31 22.97 15.40 -12.94
N TRP A 32 22.69 16.38 -13.80
CA TRP A 32 21.62 17.36 -13.60
C TRP A 32 20.24 16.72 -13.56
N SER A 33 19.99 15.72 -14.40
CA SER A 33 18.71 14.98 -14.43
C SER A 33 18.45 14.15 -13.16
N ASN A 34 19.52 13.71 -12.50
CA ASN A 34 19.45 12.91 -11.27
C ASN A 34 19.35 13.76 -9.98
N ILE A 35 19.61 15.07 -10.06
CA ILE A 35 19.46 15.97 -8.90
C ILE A 35 17.98 16.33 -8.74
N LEU A 36 17.37 15.93 -7.62
CA LEU A 36 16.03 16.37 -7.24
C LEU A 36 16.05 17.83 -6.76
N ILE A 37 15.95 18.78 -7.69
CA ILE A 37 15.75 20.20 -7.37
C ILE A 37 14.25 20.49 -7.35
N PRO A 38 13.71 21.09 -6.27
CA PRO A 38 12.33 21.58 -6.27
C PRO A 38 12.10 22.54 -7.46
N PRO A 39 10.98 22.44 -8.19
CA PRO A 39 10.80 23.16 -9.47
C PRO A 39 10.84 24.68 -9.35
N HIS A 40 10.56 25.23 -8.16
CA HIS A 40 10.66 26.65 -7.87
C HIS A 40 12.08 27.14 -7.58
N MET A 41 13.05 26.22 -7.47
CA MET A 41 14.46 26.50 -7.23
C MET A 41 15.35 26.17 -8.44
N GLY A 42 14.89 25.30 -9.36
CA GLY A 42 15.67 24.85 -10.51
C GLY A 42 15.99 25.93 -11.56
N SER A 43 15.21 27.01 -11.60
CA SER A 43 15.45 28.16 -12.50
C SER A 43 16.33 29.25 -11.87
N ARG A 44 16.65 29.16 -10.57
CA ARG A 44 17.46 30.19 -9.93
C ARG A 44 18.93 29.98 -10.25
N SER A 45 19.60 31.05 -10.70
CA SER A 45 21.01 31.02 -11.12
C SER A 45 21.95 30.62 -9.98
N ASP A 46 21.65 31.01 -8.73
CA ASP A 46 22.42 30.65 -7.55
C ASP A 46 22.42 29.14 -7.27
N VAL A 47 21.28 28.48 -7.48
CA VAL A 47 21.12 27.03 -7.31
C VAL A 47 21.87 26.27 -8.40
N VAL A 48 21.73 26.71 -9.66
CA VAL A 48 22.46 26.13 -10.80
C VAL A 48 23.97 26.26 -10.58
N HIS A 49 24.46 27.43 -10.15
CA HIS A 49 25.88 27.64 -9.86
C HIS A 49 26.39 26.78 -8.70
N HIS A 50 25.58 26.56 -7.65
CA HIS A 50 25.97 25.68 -6.54
C HIS A 50 26.17 24.23 -7.01
N PHE A 51 25.25 23.71 -7.84
CA PHE A 51 25.35 22.36 -8.37
C PHE A 51 26.42 22.21 -9.45
N LYS A 52 26.67 23.23 -10.28
CA LYS A 52 27.84 23.26 -11.18
C LYS A 52 29.15 23.13 -10.39
N ARG A 53 29.29 23.85 -9.27
CA ARG A 53 30.46 23.72 -8.37
C ARG A 53 30.56 22.34 -7.71
N LYS A 54 29.43 21.73 -7.31
CA LYS A 54 29.43 20.35 -6.78
C LYS A 54 29.78 19.29 -7.82
N PHE A 55 29.34 19.48 -9.07
CA PHE A 55 29.74 18.62 -10.18
C PHE A 55 31.25 18.74 -10.43
N TYR A 56 31.75 19.97 -10.52
CA TYR A 56 33.17 20.24 -10.71
C TYR A 56 34.03 19.66 -9.59
N GLN A 57 33.58 19.78 -8.34
CA GLN A 57 34.21 19.13 -7.19
C GLN A 57 34.25 17.61 -7.33
N ARG A 58 33.16 16.99 -7.80
CA ARG A 58 33.02 15.53 -7.86
C ARG A 58 33.78 14.89 -9.02
N TYR A 59 33.89 15.57 -10.15
CA TYR A 59 34.40 14.97 -11.38
C TYR A 59 35.70 15.58 -11.92
N ILE A 60 36.07 16.80 -11.51
CA ILE A 60 37.24 17.52 -12.06
C ILE A 60 38.28 17.84 -10.97
N ASP A 61 37.91 18.55 -9.90
CA ASP A 61 38.83 18.93 -8.81
C ASP A 61 38.23 18.66 -7.42
N PRO A 62 38.54 17.50 -6.80
CA PRO A 62 38.10 17.15 -5.44
C PRO A 62 38.54 18.14 -4.35
N GLY A 63 39.54 18.98 -4.61
CA GLY A 63 40.06 19.99 -3.68
C GLY A 63 39.31 21.32 -3.67
N LEU A 64 38.22 21.45 -4.45
CA LEU A 64 37.33 22.62 -4.41
C LEU A 64 36.37 22.51 -3.21
N ILE A 65 36.42 23.48 -2.29
CA ILE A 65 35.52 23.50 -1.12
C ILE A 65 34.23 24.25 -1.51
N VAL A 66 33.11 23.52 -1.57
CA VAL A 66 31.78 24.08 -1.87
C VAL A 66 31.02 24.34 -0.57
N GLU A 67 30.73 25.61 -0.27
CA GLU A 67 29.94 26.00 0.91
C GLU A 67 28.50 25.47 0.85
N PRO A 68 27.94 25.00 1.98
CA PRO A 68 26.55 24.56 2.05
C PRO A 68 25.61 25.75 1.83
N MET A 69 24.61 25.56 0.96
CA MET A 69 23.64 26.60 0.65
C MET A 69 22.74 26.87 1.87
N THR A 70 22.88 28.05 2.49
CA THR A 70 22.06 28.48 3.64
C THR A 70 20.65 28.86 3.16
N LEU A 71 19.76 27.88 3.14
CA LEU A 71 18.32 28.10 2.90
C LEU A 71 17.62 28.45 4.21
N SER A 72 17.77 29.68 4.71
CA SER A 72 17.01 30.19 5.86
C SER A 72 16.64 31.67 5.73
N SER A 73 15.36 31.93 5.46
CA SER A 73 14.67 33.13 5.95
C SER A 73 13.32 32.73 6.55
N SER A 74 13.35 32.37 7.84
CA SER A 74 12.20 32.49 8.73
C SER A 74 12.74 32.98 10.07
N SER A 75 12.35 34.20 10.40
CA SER A 75 12.71 34.93 11.60
C SER A 75 12.02 34.31 12.82
N GLN A 76 12.74 33.47 13.56
CA GLN A 76 12.48 33.23 14.98
C GLN A 76 13.79 33.43 15.74
N ALA A 77 13.92 34.61 16.32
CA ALA A 77 14.98 34.92 17.27
C ALA A 77 14.76 34.09 18.54
N ALA A 78 15.55 33.03 18.71
CA ALA A 78 15.72 32.37 19.98
C ALA A 78 16.59 33.26 20.88
N ARG A 79 15.97 33.91 21.88
CA ARG A 79 16.68 34.61 22.95
C ARG A 79 17.15 33.60 23.99
N SER A 80 18.47 33.50 24.15
CA SER A 80 19.12 32.84 25.28
C SER A 80 19.41 33.84 26.40
N SER A 81 18.94 33.47 27.60
CA SER A 81 19.60 33.58 28.92
C SER A 81 20.11 34.95 29.41
N ALA A 82 19.43 35.46 30.45
CA ALA A 82 19.95 36.48 31.37
C ALA A 82 20.77 35.86 32.52
N PRO A 83 21.62 36.66 33.19
CA PRO A 83 21.50 36.77 34.65
C PRO A 83 21.47 38.24 35.17
N GLN A 84 20.60 38.42 36.16
CA GLN A 84 20.53 39.38 37.29
C GLN A 84 21.29 40.73 37.23
N SER A 85 20.57 41.84 37.47
CA SER A 85 20.63 42.61 38.74
C SER A 85 19.79 43.91 38.74
N SER A 86 19.10 44.11 39.86
CA SER A 86 18.71 45.37 40.55
C SER A 86 17.86 46.49 39.90
N SER A 87 16.79 46.80 40.64
CA SER A 87 16.26 48.13 41.03
C SER A 87 15.07 48.78 40.28
N SER A 88 13.98 48.86 41.05
CA SER A 88 13.04 49.99 41.27
C SER A 88 12.09 50.51 40.17
N SER A 89 10.82 50.45 40.58
CA SER A 89 9.80 51.52 40.60
C SER A 89 8.82 51.73 39.42
N SER A 90 7.54 51.65 39.82
CA SER A 90 6.40 52.54 39.53
C SER A 90 5.66 52.52 38.17
N SER A 91 4.42 52.03 38.28
CA SER A 91 3.15 52.67 37.89
C SER A 91 2.68 52.80 36.42
N SER A 92 1.39 52.43 36.30
CA SER A 92 0.28 53.05 35.55
C SER A 92 0.06 52.76 34.06
N SER A 93 -1.01 51.99 33.81
CA SER A 93 -2.14 52.25 32.90
C SER A 93 -1.95 53.17 31.68
N THR A 94 -2.34 52.71 30.48
CA THR A 94 -3.62 53.08 29.84
C THR A 94 -3.75 52.52 28.42
N SER A 95 -4.97 52.10 28.11
CA SER A 95 -5.52 51.80 26.78
C SER A 95 -5.58 53.05 25.90
N ASN A 96 -5.37 52.92 24.57
CA ASN A 96 -6.27 53.59 23.62
C ASN A 96 -6.20 53.09 22.17
N ASN A 97 -7.39 53.09 21.57
CA ASN A 97 -7.73 52.81 20.18
C ASN A 97 -7.30 53.96 19.24
N GLN A 98 -6.85 53.64 18.01
CA GLN A 98 -7.56 54.02 16.77
C GLN A 98 -6.83 53.54 15.47
N PRO A 99 -7.56 53.33 14.36
CA PRO A 99 -7.05 52.75 13.11
C PRO A 99 -6.95 53.75 11.94
N ARG A 100 -5.95 53.59 11.07
CA ARG A 100 -5.85 54.12 9.68
C ARG A 100 -4.56 53.53 9.07
N GLN A 101 -4.40 53.18 7.78
CA GLN A 101 -5.00 53.68 6.55
C GLN A 101 -4.71 52.67 5.43
N ARG A 102 -5.69 52.43 4.55
CA ARG A 102 -5.66 51.48 3.44
C ARG A 102 -5.30 52.24 2.16
N ASN A 103 -4.17 51.92 1.53
CA ASN A 103 -3.86 52.37 0.17
C ASN A 103 -3.89 51.18 -0.79
N SER A 104 -4.74 51.29 -1.80
CA SER A 104 -4.87 50.38 -2.93
C SER A 104 -4.16 50.99 -4.14
N GLY A 105 -3.32 50.20 -4.81
CA GLY A 105 -2.71 50.51 -6.10
C GLY A 105 -2.96 49.36 -7.09
N PRO A 106 -3.34 49.62 -8.36
CA PRO A 106 -3.80 48.61 -9.32
C PRO A 106 -2.73 48.24 -10.37
N ALA A 107 -2.69 46.98 -10.82
CA ALA A 107 -2.13 46.45 -12.09
C ALA A 107 -1.81 44.96 -11.88
N SER A 108 -1.91 44.02 -12.81
CA SER A 108 -2.42 43.92 -14.18
C SER A 108 -2.57 42.41 -14.42
N ARG A 109 -3.46 42.02 -15.32
CA ARG A 109 -3.67 40.61 -15.72
C ARG A 109 -2.44 40.06 -16.44
N THR A 110 -1.97 38.87 -16.06
CA THR A 110 -1.43 37.86 -17.00
C THR A 110 -1.62 36.46 -16.46
N SER A 111 -2.34 35.64 -17.23
CA SER A 111 -2.47 34.19 -17.04
C SER A 111 -1.13 33.51 -17.33
N GLY A 112 -0.68 32.61 -16.46
CA GLY A 112 0.61 31.93 -16.64
C GLY A 112 0.81 30.72 -15.73
N THR A 113 0.22 29.61 -16.14
CA THR A 113 0.68 28.21 -15.99
C THR A 113 1.31 27.76 -14.66
N SER A 114 0.46 27.27 -13.76
CA SER A 114 0.85 26.49 -12.58
C SER A 114 1.27 25.06 -12.94
N THR A 115 2.57 24.72 -12.82
CA THR A 115 3.08 23.34 -12.91
C THR A 115 3.42 22.80 -11.51
N THR A 116 2.43 22.16 -10.92
CA THR A 116 2.46 21.39 -9.67
C THR A 116 3.17 20.03 -9.91
N PRO A 117 4.18 19.61 -9.13
CA PRO A 117 4.71 18.24 -9.17
C PRO A 117 4.27 17.39 -7.97
N ALA A 118 3.65 17.99 -6.95
CA ALA A 118 3.01 17.24 -5.87
C ALA A 118 1.72 16.55 -6.35
N SER A 119 1.14 17.03 -7.46
CA SER A 119 -0.06 16.47 -8.07
C SER A 119 0.21 15.09 -8.66
N SER A 120 1.35 14.82 -9.30
CA SER A 120 1.56 13.56 -10.02
C SER A 120 1.70 12.34 -9.09
N ALA A 121 2.46 12.45 -8.00
CA ALA A 121 2.61 11.36 -7.02
C ALA A 121 1.34 11.14 -6.19
N THR A 122 0.62 12.22 -5.83
CA THR A 122 -0.67 12.13 -5.13
C THR A 122 -1.77 11.64 -6.06
N LEU A 123 -1.80 12.08 -7.32
CA LEU A 123 -2.68 11.56 -8.38
C LEU A 123 -2.40 10.08 -8.62
N LEU A 124 -1.14 9.65 -8.69
CA LEU A 124 -0.81 8.24 -8.92
C LEU A 124 -1.24 7.37 -7.74
N ARG A 125 -1.04 7.83 -6.50
CA ARG A 125 -1.53 7.16 -5.29
C ARG A 125 -3.06 7.11 -5.25
N TRP A 126 -3.72 8.21 -5.61
CA TRP A 126 -5.18 8.31 -5.68
C TRP A 126 -5.77 7.40 -6.75
N ASN A 127 -5.15 7.37 -7.92
CA ASN A 127 -5.53 6.51 -9.03
C ASN A 127 -5.37 5.04 -8.65
N ARG A 128 -4.28 4.68 -7.97
CA ARG A 128 -4.09 3.31 -7.43
C ARG A 128 -5.17 2.90 -6.43
N GLN A 129 -5.50 3.75 -5.45
CA GLN A 129 -6.54 3.45 -4.46
C GLN A 129 -7.93 3.40 -5.09
N THR A 130 -8.22 4.31 -6.01
CA THR A 130 -9.49 4.36 -6.75
C THR A 130 -9.65 3.15 -7.66
N LEU A 131 -8.57 2.71 -8.32
CA LEU A 131 -8.57 1.50 -9.15
C LEU A 131 -8.77 0.24 -8.31
N GLN A 132 -8.07 0.11 -7.16
CA GLN A 132 -8.30 -0.99 -6.24
C GLN A 132 -9.74 -1.00 -5.74
N PHE A 133 -10.28 0.17 -5.38
CA PHE A 133 -11.67 0.29 -4.98
C PHE A 133 -12.64 -0.12 -6.09
N SER A 134 -12.48 0.40 -7.31
CA SER A 134 -13.39 0.11 -8.42
C SER A 134 -13.40 -1.38 -8.77
N VAL A 135 -12.24 -2.03 -8.76
CA VAL A 135 -12.14 -3.48 -9.01
C VAL A 135 -12.83 -4.26 -7.88
N ASN A 136 -12.58 -3.93 -6.60
CA ASN A 136 -13.22 -4.64 -5.49
C ASN A 136 -14.74 -4.37 -5.41
N ALA A 137 -15.19 -3.16 -5.75
CA ALA A 137 -16.60 -2.82 -5.84
C ALA A 137 -17.28 -3.59 -6.99
N TRP A 138 -16.61 -3.69 -8.15
CA TRP A 138 -17.10 -4.50 -9.26
C TRP A 138 -17.17 -5.98 -8.87
N VAL A 139 -16.13 -6.53 -8.24
CA VAL A 139 -16.12 -7.90 -7.70
C VAL A 139 -17.29 -8.12 -6.74
N LEU A 140 -17.55 -7.16 -5.84
CA LEU A 140 -18.66 -7.25 -4.89
C LEU A 140 -20.01 -7.39 -5.61
N VAL A 141 -20.28 -6.52 -6.58
CA VAL A 141 -21.52 -6.56 -7.37
C VAL A 141 -21.65 -7.89 -8.13
N VAL A 142 -20.59 -8.31 -8.81
CA VAL A 142 -20.58 -9.55 -9.60
C VAL A 142 -20.72 -10.79 -8.71
N ALA A 143 -20.12 -10.80 -7.52
CA ALA A 143 -20.25 -11.90 -6.56
C ALA A 143 -21.68 -12.00 -6.00
N VAL A 144 -22.32 -10.87 -5.70
CA VAL A 144 -23.74 -10.84 -5.30
C VAL A 144 -24.63 -11.37 -6.42
N LEU A 145 -24.42 -10.94 -7.67
CA LEU A 145 -25.14 -11.47 -8.84
C LEU A 145 -24.93 -12.98 -9.03
N ALA A 146 -23.76 -13.52 -8.69
CA ALA A 146 -23.50 -14.95 -8.80
C ALA A 146 -24.27 -15.78 -7.75
N ILE A 147 -24.50 -15.23 -6.55
CA ILE A 147 -25.15 -15.93 -5.44
C ILE A 147 -26.68 -15.88 -5.54
N LEU A 148 -27.24 -14.77 -6.02
CA LEU A 148 -28.70 -14.58 -6.09
C LEU A 148 -29.37 -15.71 -6.91
N PRO A 149 -30.37 -16.40 -6.33
CA PRO A 149 -31.02 -17.54 -6.98
C PRO A 149 -31.92 -17.14 -8.17
N LEU A 150 -32.24 -15.85 -8.30
CA LEU A 150 -33.14 -15.30 -9.34
C LEU A 150 -32.47 -15.16 -10.72
N ILE A 151 -31.16 -15.34 -10.82
CA ILE A 151 -30.39 -15.09 -12.04
C ILE A 151 -30.22 -16.39 -12.85
N PRO A 152 -30.34 -16.34 -14.19
CA PRO A 152 -30.14 -17.52 -15.05
C PRO A 152 -28.78 -18.19 -14.79
N ALA A 153 -28.77 -19.54 -14.77
CA ALA A 153 -27.58 -20.32 -14.44
C ALA A 153 -26.35 -19.96 -15.27
N ASN A 154 -26.53 -19.68 -16.57
CA ASN A 154 -25.45 -19.26 -17.46
C ASN A 154 -24.81 -17.93 -17.03
N LEU A 155 -25.61 -16.97 -16.59
CA LEU A 155 -25.14 -15.66 -16.15
C LEU A 155 -24.50 -15.74 -14.76
N SER A 156 -25.10 -16.51 -13.85
CA SER A 156 -24.55 -16.81 -12.52
C SER A 156 -23.18 -17.50 -12.63
N ASN A 157 -23.02 -18.47 -13.54
CA ASN A 157 -21.73 -19.16 -13.76
C ASN A 157 -20.65 -18.24 -14.34
N ARG A 158 -21.02 -17.33 -15.26
CA ARG A 158 -20.09 -16.31 -15.79
C ARG A 158 -19.72 -15.31 -14.70
N ALA A 159 -20.69 -14.82 -13.94
CA ALA A 159 -20.47 -13.92 -12.81
C ALA A 159 -19.57 -14.57 -11.75
N PHE A 160 -19.78 -15.85 -11.44
CA PHE A 160 -18.92 -16.63 -10.56
C PHE A 160 -17.45 -16.56 -11.02
N ARG A 161 -17.17 -16.94 -12.27
CA ARG A 161 -15.80 -16.92 -12.82
C ARG A 161 -15.20 -15.51 -12.83
N LEU A 162 -16.00 -14.51 -13.21
CA LEU A 162 -15.58 -13.11 -13.23
C LEU A 162 -15.25 -12.57 -11.84
N ALA A 163 -16.01 -12.96 -10.81
CA ALA A 163 -15.74 -12.57 -9.43
C ALA A 163 -14.38 -13.11 -8.95
N PHE A 164 -14.07 -14.39 -9.22
CA PHE A 164 -12.76 -14.94 -8.88
C PHE A 164 -11.63 -14.35 -9.72
N ALA A 165 -11.84 -14.18 -11.03
CA ALA A 165 -10.83 -13.57 -11.90
C ALA A 165 -10.52 -12.13 -11.47
N GLY A 166 -11.54 -11.33 -11.17
CA GLY A 166 -11.37 -9.97 -10.64
C GLY A 166 -10.66 -9.92 -9.31
N THR A 167 -11.00 -10.83 -8.41
CA THR A 167 -10.34 -10.93 -7.10
C THR A 167 -8.88 -11.32 -7.26
N ALA A 168 -8.58 -12.29 -8.13
CA ALA A 168 -7.21 -12.71 -8.45
C ALA A 168 -6.39 -11.54 -9.04
N CYS A 169 -6.97 -10.80 -10.00
CA CYS A 169 -6.32 -9.62 -10.56
C CYS A 169 -6.10 -8.53 -9.50
N SER A 170 -7.09 -8.28 -8.64
CA SER A 170 -6.96 -7.28 -7.57
C SER A 170 -5.89 -7.69 -6.55
N SER A 171 -5.85 -8.96 -6.13
CA SER A 171 -4.87 -9.43 -5.16
C SER A 171 -3.47 -9.45 -5.76
N LEU A 172 -3.34 -9.84 -7.04
CA LEU A 172 -2.07 -9.78 -7.77
C LEU A 172 -1.58 -8.33 -7.92
N TYR A 173 -2.47 -7.40 -8.22
CA TYR A 173 -2.14 -5.98 -8.30
C TYR A 173 -1.69 -5.42 -6.93
N SER A 174 -2.40 -5.74 -5.85
CA SER A 174 -1.99 -5.37 -4.49
C SER A 174 -0.62 -5.94 -4.12
N LEU A 175 -0.39 -7.20 -4.45
CA LEU A 175 0.87 -7.88 -4.18
C LEU A 175 2.03 -7.26 -4.96
N TYR A 176 1.87 -7.06 -6.27
CA TYR A 176 2.85 -6.41 -7.13
C TYR A 176 3.19 -5.00 -6.64
N SER A 177 2.19 -4.26 -6.19
CA SER A 177 2.37 -2.87 -5.77
C SER A 177 2.89 -2.70 -4.34
N LEU A 178 2.90 -3.74 -3.52
CA LEU A 178 3.49 -3.75 -2.17
C LEU A 178 4.89 -4.40 -2.14
N TYR A 179 5.07 -5.51 -2.84
CA TYR A 179 6.30 -6.31 -2.81
C TYR A 179 7.19 -6.13 -4.03
N GLY A 180 6.72 -5.43 -5.06
CA GLY A 180 7.48 -5.13 -6.27
C GLY A 180 7.93 -6.37 -7.04
N LYS A 181 8.99 -6.21 -7.84
CA LYS A 181 9.66 -7.30 -8.56
C LYS A 181 10.77 -7.90 -7.69
N PRO A 182 11.13 -9.19 -7.89
CA PRO A 182 12.27 -9.79 -7.21
C PRO A 182 13.56 -9.01 -7.52
N SER A 183 14.44 -8.89 -6.52
CA SER A 183 15.70 -8.12 -6.60
C SER A 183 16.58 -8.57 -7.77
N ALA A 184 16.59 -9.88 -8.03
CA ALA A 184 17.19 -10.48 -9.22
C ALA A 184 16.32 -11.65 -9.70
N TRP A 185 16.35 -11.95 -11.00
CA TRP A 185 15.71 -13.14 -11.59
C TRP A 185 16.51 -14.43 -11.37
N ASN A 186 17.27 -14.50 -10.26
CA ASN A 186 17.93 -15.71 -9.82
C ASN A 186 16.95 -16.55 -8.97
N LEU A 187 17.00 -17.88 -9.07
CA LEU A 187 16.18 -18.81 -8.29
C LEU A 187 16.23 -18.50 -6.79
N GLN A 188 17.40 -18.16 -6.24
CA GLN A 188 17.57 -17.82 -4.83
C GLN A 188 16.85 -16.52 -4.44
N ALA A 189 17.00 -15.47 -5.27
CA ALA A 189 16.35 -14.18 -5.01
C ALA A 189 14.82 -14.29 -5.16
N VAL A 190 14.35 -15.08 -6.14
CA VAL A 190 12.93 -15.38 -6.31
C VAL A 190 12.40 -16.19 -5.12
N GLN A 191 13.15 -17.16 -4.60
CA GLN A 191 12.76 -17.93 -3.42
C GLN A 191 12.59 -17.01 -2.19
N VAL A 192 13.55 -16.14 -1.91
CA VAL A 192 13.47 -15.20 -0.77
C VAL A 192 12.28 -14.24 -0.93
N TRP A 193 12.08 -13.71 -2.14
CA TRP A 193 10.91 -12.88 -2.43
C TRP A 193 9.61 -13.65 -2.21
N PHE A 194 9.53 -14.89 -2.68
CA PHE A 194 8.36 -15.75 -2.52
C PHE A 194 8.06 -16.07 -1.05
N GLN A 195 9.08 -16.30 -0.22
CA GLN A 195 8.91 -16.49 1.22
C GLN A 195 8.31 -15.26 1.91
N SER A 196 8.62 -14.05 1.41
CA SER A 196 8.04 -12.81 1.92
C SER A 196 6.57 -12.64 1.50
N VAL A 197 6.22 -13.17 0.34
CA VAL A 197 4.90 -13.04 -0.29
C VAL A 197 3.91 -14.11 0.15
N ILE A 198 4.37 -15.36 0.36
CA ILE A 198 3.51 -16.53 0.58
C ILE A 198 2.65 -16.43 1.86
N VAL A 199 3.15 -15.72 2.87
CA VAL A 199 2.47 -15.51 4.16
C VAL A 199 1.39 -14.42 4.11
N THR A 200 1.28 -13.69 3.00
CA THR A 200 0.39 -12.54 2.89
C THR A 200 -1.05 -12.97 2.61
N LYS A 201 -2.02 -12.25 3.20
CA LYS A 201 -3.45 -12.44 2.91
C LYS A 201 -3.69 -12.34 1.39
N ASP A 202 -3.08 -11.38 0.71
CA ASP A 202 -3.30 -11.15 -0.72
C ASP A 202 -2.81 -12.30 -1.60
N PHE A 203 -1.64 -12.89 -1.29
CA PHE A 203 -1.17 -14.07 -2.01
C PHE A 203 -2.08 -15.29 -1.80
N ILE A 204 -2.54 -15.52 -0.57
CA ILE A 204 -3.46 -16.61 -0.25
C ILE A 204 -4.76 -16.48 -1.05
N TYR A 205 -5.36 -15.29 -1.08
CA TYR A 205 -6.58 -15.04 -1.89
C TYR A 205 -6.30 -15.13 -3.40
N PHE A 206 -5.10 -14.78 -3.86
CA PHE A 206 -4.72 -14.99 -5.26
C PHE A 206 -4.75 -16.47 -5.65
N ILE A 207 -4.08 -17.32 -4.87
CA ILE A 207 -4.05 -18.78 -5.10
C ILE A 207 -5.43 -19.40 -4.92
N TYR A 208 -6.19 -18.95 -3.90
CA TYR A 208 -7.59 -19.33 -3.69
C TYR A 208 -8.41 -19.10 -4.95
N CYS A 209 -8.37 -17.88 -5.50
CA CYS A 209 -9.13 -17.53 -6.68
C CYS A 209 -8.66 -18.29 -7.92
N LEU A 210 -7.35 -18.45 -8.11
CA LEU A 210 -6.78 -19.19 -9.23
C LEU A 210 -7.28 -20.65 -9.26
N THR A 211 -7.42 -21.29 -8.09
CA THR A 211 -7.92 -22.67 -7.95
C THR A 211 -9.35 -22.82 -8.48
N PHE A 212 -10.20 -21.80 -8.30
CA PHE A 212 -11.60 -21.83 -8.75
C PHE A 212 -11.82 -21.25 -10.15
N VAL A 213 -10.96 -20.38 -10.65
CA VAL A 213 -11.02 -19.87 -12.04
C VAL A 213 -10.71 -20.97 -13.05
N THR A 214 -9.71 -21.80 -12.77
CA THR A 214 -9.25 -22.87 -13.68
C THR A 214 -10.14 -24.11 -13.64
N SER A 215 -11.00 -24.22 -12.62
CA SER A 215 -11.85 -25.39 -12.41
C SER A 215 -13.24 -25.24 -13.03
N HIS A 216 -13.82 -26.34 -13.51
CA HIS A 216 -15.19 -26.38 -14.03
C HIS A 216 -16.27 -26.55 -12.93
N LEU A 217 -15.85 -26.60 -11.67
CA LEU A 217 -16.72 -26.90 -10.54
C LEU A 217 -17.26 -25.62 -9.89
N TYR A 218 -18.58 -25.45 -9.94
CA TYR A 218 -19.27 -24.24 -9.48
C TYR A 218 -19.86 -24.43 -8.08
N LEU A 219 -19.05 -24.22 -7.04
CA LEU A 219 -19.53 -24.19 -5.67
C LEU A 219 -19.82 -22.75 -5.25
N LYS A 220 -21.10 -22.34 -5.25
CA LYS A 220 -21.50 -20.98 -4.84
C LYS A 220 -20.98 -20.58 -3.45
N PHE A 221 -20.85 -21.54 -2.53
CA PHE A 221 -20.24 -21.32 -1.21
C PHE A 221 -18.80 -20.77 -1.25
N ALA A 222 -18.05 -21.05 -2.33
CA ALA A 222 -16.71 -20.54 -2.52
C ALA A 222 -16.64 -19.01 -2.66
N LEU A 223 -17.77 -18.34 -2.97
CA LEU A 223 -17.83 -16.88 -3.07
C LEU A 223 -17.91 -16.19 -1.71
N ILE A 224 -18.23 -16.90 -0.62
CA ILE A 224 -18.39 -16.29 0.71
C ILE A 224 -17.09 -15.59 1.17
N PRO A 225 -15.90 -16.23 1.13
CA PRO A 225 -14.63 -15.57 1.44
C PRO A 225 -14.33 -14.36 0.53
N VAL A 226 -14.69 -14.46 -0.75
CA VAL A 226 -14.47 -13.39 -1.75
C VAL A 226 -15.34 -12.18 -1.42
N LEU A 227 -16.61 -12.41 -1.08
CA LEU A 227 -17.53 -11.36 -0.64
C LEU A 227 -17.04 -10.68 0.63
N CYS A 228 -16.64 -11.46 1.65
CA CYS A 228 -16.13 -10.92 2.91
C CYS A 228 -14.93 -9.99 2.66
N ARG A 229 -14.00 -10.42 1.82
CA ARG A 229 -12.83 -9.62 1.43
C ARG A 229 -13.23 -8.36 0.65
N ALA A 230 -14.11 -8.48 -0.34
CA ALA A 230 -14.54 -7.34 -1.14
C ALA A 230 -15.27 -6.29 -0.28
N LEU A 231 -16.13 -6.73 0.64
CA LEU A 231 -16.80 -5.88 1.62
C LEU A 231 -15.82 -5.13 2.51
N GLU A 232 -14.77 -5.78 3.02
CA GLU A 232 -13.72 -5.11 3.82
C GLU A 232 -13.04 -3.98 3.04
N HIS A 233 -12.67 -4.22 1.77
CA HIS A 233 -12.00 -3.21 0.94
C HIS A 233 -12.93 -2.05 0.56
N VAL A 234 -14.18 -2.35 0.21
CA VAL A 234 -15.20 -1.37 -0.17
C VAL A 234 -15.57 -0.50 1.04
N ALA A 235 -15.87 -1.10 2.20
CA ALA A 235 -16.26 -0.36 3.41
C ALA A 235 -15.18 0.62 3.86
N LYS A 236 -13.91 0.17 3.91
CA LYS A 236 -12.77 1.02 4.29
C LYS A 236 -12.59 2.20 3.33
N PHE A 237 -12.77 1.97 2.02
CA PHE A 237 -12.65 3.04 1.03
C PHE A 237 -13.81 4.04 1.11
N LEU A 238 -15.04 3.56 1.23
CA LEU A 238 -16.23 4.40 1.35
C LEU A 238 -16.13 5.33 2.55
N ARG A 239 -15.76 4.79 3.72
CA ARG A 239 -15.62 5.57 4.95
C ARG A 239 -14.53 6.64 4.82
N ARG A 240 -13.40 6.30 4.21
CA ARG A 240 -12.26 7.23 4.08
C ARG A 240 -12.54 8.40 3.13
N ASN A 241 -13.32 8.18 2.07
CA ASN A 241 -13.50 9.17 1.00
C ASN A 241 -14.86 9.89 1.03
N PHE A 242 -15.91 9.24 1.55
CA PHE A 242 -17.30 9.73 1.47
C PHE A 242 -17.95 9.98 2.83
N SER A 243 -17.18 10.01 3.93
CA SER A 243 -17.71 10.26 5.29
C SER A 243 -18.51 11.57 5.41
N THR A 244 -18.24 12.56 4.56
CA THR A 244 -18.94 13.84 4.54
C THR A 244 -20.18 13.86 3.64
N SER A 245 -20.41 12.82 2.83
CA SER A 245 -21.53 12.76 1.89
C SER A 245 -22.85 12.40 2.59
N SER A 246 -23.93 13.11 2.27
CA SER A 246 -25.26 12.87 2.84
C SER A 246 -25.84 11.51 2.45
N LEU A 247 -25.52 11.01 1.24
CA LEU A 247 -25.96 9.68 0.78
C LEU A 247 -25.26 8.55 1.54
N TYR A 248 -23.98 8.73 1.86
CA TYR A 248 -23.23 7.78 2.67
C TYR A 248 -23.80 7.71 4.08
N ARG A 249 -24.00 8.87 4.73
CA ARG A 249 -24.59 8.95 6.07
C ARG A 249 -25.99 8.35 6.16
N LYS A 250 -26.81 8.49 5.11
CA LYS A 250 -28.20 8.00 5.13
C LYS A 250 -28.33 6.48 4.96
N TYR A 251 -27.48 5.83 4.17
CA TYR A 251 -27.68 4.42 3.79
C TYR A 251 -26.51 3.48 4.07
N LEU A 252 -25.26 3.98 4.06
CA LEU A 252 -24.06 3.13 4.05
C LEU A 252 -23.20 3.27 5.30
N GLU A 253 -23.38 4.33 6.10
CA GLU A 253 -22.60 4.61 7.30
C GLU A 253 -22.72 3.47 8.32
N GLU A 254 -23.94 3.09 8.70
CA GLU A 254 -24.18 2.03 9.70
C GLU A 254 -23.59 0.68 9.25
N ALA A 255 -23.82 0.31 7.98
CA ALA A 255 -23.27 -0.93 7.42
C ALA A 255 -21.73 -0.92 7.35
N CYS A 256 -21.11 0.19 6.93
CA CYS A 256 -19.66 0.30 6.86
C CYS A 256 -19.01 0.28 8.25
N VAL A 257 -19.63 0.97 9.23
CA VAL A 257 -19.15 0.96 10.61
C VAL A 257 -19.25 -0.44 11.21
N TRP A 258 -20.37 -1.14 10.97
CA TRP A 258 -20.55 -2.52 11.41
C TRP A 258 -19.50 -3.46 10.80
N ILE A 259 -19.24 -3.36 9.49
CA ILE A 259 -18.21 -4.18 8.82
C ILE A 259 -16.83 -3.93 9.43
N GLU A 260 -16.50 -2.67 9.74
CA GLU A 260 -15.20 -2.31 10.31
C GLU A 260 -15.05 -2.73 11.77
N SER A 261 -16.12 -2.65 12.57
CA SER A 261 -16.12 -3.15 13.96
C SER A 261 -16.10 -4.67 14.03
N ASN A 262 -16.60 -5.37 13.01
CA ASN A 262 -16.78 -6.82 13.01
C ASN A 262 -15.82 -7.56 12.06
N THR A 263 -14.65 -6.99 11.77
CA THR A 263 -13.62 -7.63 10.92
C THR A 263 -13.19 -9.03 11.42
N THR A 264 -13.20 -9.25 12.73
CA THR A 264 -12.94 -10.55 13.34
C THR A 264 -14.05 -11.54 13.04
N THR A 265 -15.33 -11.14 13.16
CA THR A 265 -16.49 -11.98 12.80
C THR A 265 -16.45 -12.35 11.32
N LEU A 266 -16.10 -11.40 10.45
CA LEU A 266 -15.98 -11.64 9.01
C LEU A 266 -14.84 -12.61 8.67
N SER A 267 -13.70 -12.48 9.36
CA SER A 267 -12.58 -13.41 9.22
C SER A 267 -12.92 -14.80 9.73
N ILE A 268 -13.64 -14.92 10.85
CA ILE A 268 -14.16 -16.20 11.35
C ILE A 268 -15.10 -16.82 10.30
N LEU A 269 -16.07 -16.06 9.78
CA LEU A 269 -17.01 -16.54 8.77
C LEU A 269 -16.29 -17.00 7.49
N SER A 270 -15.27 -16.26 7.04
CA SER A 270 -14.42 -16.65 5.91
C SER A 270 -13.76 -18.00 6.17
N SER A 271 -13.14 -18.18 7.34
CA SER A 271 -12.47 -19.44 7.72
C SER A 271 -13.44 -20.61 7.88
N GLN A 272 -14.66 -20.37 8.36
CA GLN A 272 -15.71 -21.39 8.36
C GLN A 272 -16.06 -21.84 6.95
N ALA A 273 -16.27 -20.88 6.05
CA ALA A 273 -16.60 -21.16 4.66
C ALA A 273 -15.45 -21.86 3.93
N GLU A 274 -14.20 -21.46 4.16
CA GLU A 274 -12.99 -22.07 3.59
C GLU A 274 -12.85 -23.54 4.02
N ILE A 275 -12.93 -23.83 5.32
CA ILE A 275 -12.85 -25.21 5.81
C ILE A 275 -14.04 -26.04 5.33
N GLY A 276 -15.25 -25.48 5.39
CA GLY A 276 -16.46 -26.12 4.87
C GLY A 276 -16.36 -26.46 3.38
N LEU A 277 -15.73 -25.59 2.59
CA LEU A 277 -15.47 -25.82 1.18
C LEU A 277 -14.49 -26.97 0.96
N GLY A 278 -13.50 -27.14 1.84
CA GLY A 278 -12.59 -28.28 1.82
C GLY A 278 -13.33 -29.61 1.96
N PHE A 279 -14.29 -29.69 2.90
CA PHE A 279 -15.16 -30.85 3.05
C PHE A 279 -16.09 -31.04 1.86
N LEU A 280 -16.68 -29.97 1.31
CA LEU A 280 -17.51 -30.04 0.10
C LEU A 280 -16.73 -30.59 -1.10
N LEU A 281 -15.45 -30.23 -1.25
CA LEU A 281 -14.60 -30.78 -2.29
C LEU A 281 -14.32 -32.27 -2.08
N ILE A 282 -14.12 -32.73 -0.84
CA ILE A 282 -14.03 -34.17 -0.55
C ILE A 282 -15.31 -34.88 -0.97
N VAL A 283 -16.49 -34.37 -0.57
CA VAL A 283 -17.78 -34.95 -0.96
C VAL A 283 -17.94 -34.95 -2.48
N SER A 284 -17.48 -33.90 -3.16
CA SER A 284 -17.51 -33.81 -4.61
C SER A 284 -16.63 -34.86 -5.30
N LEU A 285 -15.61 -35.41 -4.65
CA LEU A 285 -14.82 -36.53 -5.19
C LEU A 285 -15.62 -37.83 -5.27
N LEU A 286 -16.71 -37.96 -4.50
CA LEU A 286 -17.58 -39.13 -4.58
C LEU A 286 -18.60 -38.99 -5.73
N SER A 287 -18.88 -37.77 -6.17
CA SER A 287 -19.79 -37.46 -7.29
C SER A 287 -19.22 -37.87 -8.66
N TRP A 288 -19.99 -37.69 -9.74
CA TRP A 288 -19.54 -37.92 -11.13
C TRP A 288 -18.63 -36.79 -11.66
N GLN A 289 -18.74 -35.57 -11.11
CA GLN A 289 -17.92 -34.41 -11.46
C GLN A 289 -16.62 -34.35 -10.62
N ARG A 290 -15.84 -35.42 -10.65
CA ARG A 290 -14.63 -35.54 -9.82
C ARG A 290 -13.52 -34.65 -10.36
N ASN A 291 -12.97 -33.80 -9.50
CA ASN A 291 -11.76 -33.03 -9.80
C ASN A 291 -10.72 -33.23 -8.69
N ILE A 292 -9.96 -34.33 -8.81
CA ILE A 292 -8.96 -34.74 -7.81
C ILE A 292 -7.87 -33.67 -7.65
N ILE A 293 -7.43 -33.09 -8.77
CA ILE A 293 -6.37 -32.06 -8.78
C ILE A 293 -6.82 -30.82 -8.00
N GLN A 294 -8.06 -30.36 -8.22
CA GLN A 294 -8.61 -29.21 -7.48
C GLN A 294 -8.72 -29.50 -5.98
N ALA A 295 -9.24 -30.66 -5.59
CA ALA A 295 -9.35 -31.02 -4.18
C ALA A 295 -7.98 -31.09 -3.51
N PHE A 296 -6.98 -31.67 -4.18
CA PHE A 296 -5.60 -31.71 -3.68
C PHE A 296 -5.00 -30.31 -3.56
N MET A 297 -5.07 -29.49 -4.61
CA MET A 297 -4.58 -28.10 -4.61
C MET A 297 -5.23 -27.27 -3.51
N TYR A 298 -6.54 -27.42 -3.32
CA TYR A 298 -7.28 -26.71 -2.30
C TYR A 298 -6.89 -27.14 -0.88
N TRP A 299 -6.66 -28.44 -0.66
CA TRP A 299 -6.18 -28.92 0.64
C TRP A 299 -4.76 -28.44 0.96
N GLN A 300 -3.88 -28.33 -0.03
CA GLN A 300 -2.58 -27.67 0.15
C GLN A 300 -2.71 -26.19 0.51
N LEU A 301 -3.67 -25.50 -0.12
CA LEU A 301 -3.98 -24.11 0.24
C LEU A 301 -4.50 -24.00 1.68
N LEU A 302 -5.43 -24.86 2.11
CA LEU A 302 -5.92 -24.85 3.49
C LEU A 302 -4.80 -25.13 4.50
N LYS A 303 -3.86 -26.02 4.15
CA LYS A 303 -2.66 -26.25 4.95
C LYS A 303 -1.79 -24.99 5.04
N LEU A 304 -1.61 -24.28 3.93
CA LEU A 304 -0.94 -22.98 3.93
C LEU A 304 -1.68 -21.97 4.83
N MET A 305 -3.01 -21.89 4.75
CA MET A 305 -3.83 -20.97 5.56
C MET A 305 -3.79 -21.31 7.05
N TYR A 306 -3.57 -22.58 7.40
CA TYR A 306 -3.37 -23.04 8.77
C TYR A 306 -2.03 -22.58 9.37
N GLN A 307 -1.00 -22.45 8.53
CA GLN A 307 0.36 -22.06 8.94
C GLN A 307 0.61 -20.55 8.78
N ALA A 308 -0.05 -19.90 7.81
CA ALA A 308 0.21 -18.50 7.49
C ALA A 308 -0.24 -17.56 8.62
N PRO A 309 0.62 -16.66 9.13
CA PRO A 309 0.31 -15.79 10.27
C PRO A 309 -0.97 -14.96 10.10
N ALA A 310 -1.30 -14.56 8.86
CA ALA A 310 -2.48 -13.75 8.56
C ALA A 310 -3.83 -14.46 8.80
N THR A 311 -3.86 -15.80 8.70
CA THR A 311 -5.10 -16.60 8.74
C THR A 311 -5.06 -17.74 9.77
N ALA A 312 -3.87 -18.09 10.26
CA ALA A 312 -3.62 -19.23 11.13
C ALA A 312 -4.52 -19.24 12.36
N GLY A 313 -4.63 -18.12 13.08
CA GLY A 313 -5.43 -18.05 14.31
C GLY A 313 -6.90 -18.44 14.11
N TYR A 314 -7.52 -17.99 13.03
CA TYR A 314 -8.92 -18.30 12.71
C TYR A 314 -9.11 -19.76 12.28
N HIS A 315 -8.19 -20.27 11.45
CA HIS A 315 -8.23 -21.66 10.97
C HIS A 315 -7.96 -22.65 12.09
N GLN A 316 -6.93 -22.42 12.89
CA GLN A 316 -6.57 -23.25 14.04
C GLN A 316 -7.70 -23.32 15.06
N ASN A 317 -8.33 -22.18 15.37
CA ASN A 317 -9.48 -22.15 16.26
C ASN A 317 -10.65 -22.99 15.71
N MET A 318 -10.93 -22.90 14.40
CA MET A 318 -12.00 -23.70 13.82
C MET A 318 -11.65 -25.20 13.81
N TRP A 319 -10.43 -25.58 13.44
CA TRP A 319 -9.99 -26.97 13.53
C TRP A 319 -10.06 -27.51 14.96
N ALA A 320 -9.73 -26.70 15.97
CA ALA A 320 -9.90 -27.07 17.37
C ALA A 320 -11.37 -27.27 17.74
N LYS A 321 -12.28 -26.40 17.26
CA LYS A 321 -13.73 -26.55 17.47
C LYS A 321 -14.27 -27.82 16.82
N ILE A 322 -13.88 -28.12 15.59
CA ILE A 322 -14.23 -29.36 14.90
C ILE A 322 -13.73 -30.56 15.71
N GLY A 323 -12.46 -30.56 16.12
CA GLY A 323 -11.87 -31.62 16.93
C GLY A 323 -12.65 -31.88 18.22
N ARG A 324 -13.05 -30.83 18.95
CA ARG A 324 -13.86 -30.97 20.18
C ARG A 324 -15.22 -31.62 19.94
N HIS A 325 -15.87 -31.35 18.81
CA HIS A 325 -17.17 -31.95 18.49
C HIS A 325 -17.06 -33.37 17.90
N VAL A 326 -16.05 -33.61 17.07
CA VAL A 326 -15.95 -34.84 16.27
C VAL A 326 -15.16 -35.93 17.00
N ASN A 327 -14.11 -35.61 17.75
CA ASN A 327 -13.31 -36.60 18.48
C ASN A 327 -14.13 -37.49 19.43
N PRO A 328 -15.05 -36.98 20.28
CA PRO A 328 -15.84 -37.86 21.15
C PRO A 328 -16.76 -38.80 20.36
N LEU A 329 -17.26 -38.36 19.19
CA LEU A 329 -18.10 -39.18 18.32
C LEU A 329 -17.28 -40.29 17.64
N ILE A 330 -16.07 -39.98 17.18
CA ILE A 330 -15.16 -40.97 16.59
C ILE A 330 -14.81 -42.03 17.63
N GLN A 331 -14.46 -41.62 18.86
CA GLN A 331 -14.12 -42.55 19.93
C GLN A 331 -15.29 -43.47 20.29
N ARG A 332 -16.52 -42.95 20.23
CA ARG A 332 -17.73 -43.71 20.57
C ARG A 332 -18.23 -44.63 19.46
N TYR A 333 -18.20 -44.18 18.20
CA TYR A 333 -18.91 -44.87 17.11
C TYR A 333 -17.98 -45.41 16.00
N ALA A 334 -16.76 -44.92 15.87
CA ALA A 334 -15.86 -45.29 14.76
C ALA A 334 -14.39 -45.35 15.18
N PRO A 335 -14.01 -46.20 16.15
CA PRO A 335 -12.63 -46.29 16.64
C PRO A 335 -11.62 -46.68 15.55
N PHE A 336 -12.06 -47.41 14.50
CA PHE A 336 -11.23 -47.77 13.34
C PHE A 336 -10.71 -46.54 12.56
N MET A 337 -11.37 -45.38 12.67
CA MET A 337 -10.95 -44.14 12.00
C MET A 337 -9.73 -43.49 12.67
N HIS A 338 -9.32 -43.94 13.86
CA HIS A 338 -8.19 -43.32 14.57
C HIS A 338 -6.88 -43.41 13.78
N THR A 339 -6.59 -44.57 13.18
CA THR A 339 -5.39 -44.79 12.37
C THR A 339 -5.32 -43.87 11.14
N PRO A 340 -6.32 -43.83 10.23
CA PRO A 340 -6.28 -42.95 9.06
C PRO A 340 -6.26 -41.47 9.46
N ILE A 341 -6.99 -41.07 10.51
CA ILE A 341 -6.97 -39.68 11.00
C ILE A 341 -5.57 -39.30 11.50
N SER A 342 -4.90 -40.18 12.26
CA SER A 342 -3.55 -39.89 12.74
C SER A 342 -2.53 -39.75 11.59
N THR A 343 -2.68 -40.53 10.52
CA THR A 343 -1.86 -40.41 9.31
C THR A 343 -2.09 -39.08 8.59
N ILE A 344 -3.36 -38.67 8.45
CA ILE A 344 -3.74 -37.39 7.85
C ILE A 344 -3.22 -36.23 8.68
N GLN A 345 -3.33 -36.29 10.01
CA GLN A 345 -2.78 -35.28 10.93
C GLN A 345 -1.26 -35.15 10.78
N ARG A 346 -0.52 -36.27 10.68
CA ARG A 346 0.93 -36.22 10.42
C ARG A 346 1.26 -35.53 9.09
N TRP A 347 0.48 -35.78 8.05
CA TRP A 347 0.63 -35.08 6.76
C TRP A 347 0.28 -33.59 6.84
N TRP A 348 -0.71 -33.23 7.66
CA TRP A 348 -1.15 -31.85 7.87
C TRP A 348 -0.10 -30.99 8.59
N PHE A 349 0.57 -31.57 9.60
CA PHE A 349 1.53 -30.85 10.45
C PHE A 349 2.97 -30.87 9.96
N ARG A 350 3.35 -31.82 9.08
CA ARG A 350 4.61 -31.77 8.33
C ARG A 350 4.59 -30.65 7.33
#